data_AF-A0A7V1NBL7-F1
#
_entry.id   AF-A0A7V1NBL7-F1
#
_cell.length_a   1.000
_cell.length_b   1.000
_cell.length_c   1.000
_cell.angle_alpha   90.00
_cell.angle_beta   90.00
_cell.angle_gamma   90.00
#
_symmetry.space_group_name_H-M   'P 1'
#
loop_
_entity.id
_entity.type
_entity.pdbx_description
1 polymer ?
#
loop_
_entity_poly.entity_id
_entity_poly.type
_entity_poly.pdbx_seq_one_letter_code
_entity_poly.pdbx_strand_id
1 'polypeptide(L)'
;MSHFPIPITGFAMCNAIGHDRDRVRASLFEGRSGLGPSPIELPFETVVGAVDLELPCLPAALEAWSTRTTRIARHLLEGLGSELTGLRERWRPERIAVLLGTSTGGADVTEEA
;
A
#
# COMPACT_ATOMS: atom_id res chain seq x y z
N MET A 1 -9.60 -32.94 6.18
CA MET A 1 -9.81 -31.79 5.29
C MET A 1 -8.67 -31.79 4.28
N SER A 2 -8.95 -31.81 2.97
CA SER A 2 -7.88 -31.65 1.98
C SER A 2 -7.50 -30.17 1.92
N HIS A 3 -6.30 -29.84 2.38
CA HIS A 3 -5.75 -28.50 2.21
C HIS A 3 -5.16 -28.40 0.81
N PHE A 4 -5.87 -27.72 -0.08
CA PHE A 4 -5.29 -27.33 -1.36
C PHE A 4 -4.49 -26.02 -1.15
N PRO A 5 -3.30 -25.89 -1.77
CA PRO A 5 -2.57 -24.64 -1.72
C PRO A 5 -3.38 -23.52 -2.37
N ILE A 6 -3.40 -22.34 -1.75
CA ILE A 6 -4.03 -21.14 -2.30
C ILE A 6 -2.95 -20.32 -3.00
N PRO A 7 -2.99 -20.17 -4.34
CA PRO A 7 -1.97 -19.42 -5.05
C PRO A 7 -2.14 -17.91 -4.85
N ILE A 8 -1.01 -17.20 -4.80
CA ILE A 8 -0.97 -15.75 -4.97
C ILE A 8 -0.90 -15.49 -6.48
N THR A 9 -1.99 -14.97 -7.06
CA THR A 9 -2.09 -14.75 -8.51
C THR A 9 -1.69 -13.35 -8.95
N GLY A 10 -1.46 -12.45 -7.99
CA GLY A 10 -1.06 -11.06 -8.20
C GLY A 10 -0.67 -10.44 -6.87
N PHE A 11 0.28 -9.51 -6.90
CA PHE A 11 0.68 -8.71 -5.74
C PHE A 11 1.23 -7.37 -6.20
N ALA A 12 1.13 -6.37 -5.33
CA ALA A 12 1.73 -5.05 -5.48
C ALA A 12 2.42 -4.68 -4.17
N MET A 13 3.45 -3.83 -4.25
CA MET A 13 4.22 -3.38 -3.09
C MET A 13 4.56 -1.91 -3.24
N CYS A 14 4.53 -1.18 -2.12
CA CYS A 14 4.96 0.19 -2.01
C CYS A 14 5.50 0.37 -0.59
N ASN A 15 6.75 0.77 -0.47
CA ASN A 15 7.45 0.98 0.79
C ASN A 15 8.62 1.96 0.58
N ALA A 16 9.47 2.10 1.59
CA ALA A 16 10.57 3.06 1.59
C ALA A 16 11.68 2.79 0.56
N ILE A 17 11.76 1.59 0.00
CA ILE A 17 12.80 1.21 -0.98
C ILE A 17 12.28 1.14 -2.42
N GLY A 18 11.00 1.44 -2.63
CA GLY A 18 10.38 1.50 -3.94
C GLY A 18 8.86 1.55 -3.91
N HIS A 19 8.27 2.08 -4.98
CA HIS A 19 6.83 2.29 -5.09
C HIS A 19 6.14 1.27 -6.01
N ASP A 20 6.89 0.30 -6.52
CA ASP A 20 6.40 -0.79 -7.34
C ASP A 20 7.26 -2.05 -7.13
N ARG A 21 6.81 -3.16 -7.71
CA ARG A 21 7.48 -4.46 -7.60
C ARG A 21 8.92 -4.44 -8.10
N ASP A 22 9.17 -3.79 -9.24
CA ASP A 22 10.47 -3.84 -9.91
C ASP A 22 11.49 -3.01 -9.15
N ARG A 23 11.09 -1.82 -8.67
CA ARG A 23 11.94 -0.96 -7.86
C ARG A 23 12.26 -1.58 -6.51
N VAL A 24 11.25 -2.12 -5.81
CA VAL A 24 11.47 -2.82 -4.54
C VAL A 24 12.40 -4.02 -4.74
N ARG A 25 12.16 -4.84 -5.78
CA ARG A 25 13.03 -5.97 -6.12
C ARG A 25 14.47 -5.53 -6.36
N ALA A 26 14.68 -4.51 -7.20
CA ALA A 26 16.02 -4.00 -7.49
C ALA A 26 16.72 -3.50 -6.22
N SER A 27 16.03 -2.70 -5.40
CA SER A 27 16.59 -2.19 -4.16
C SER A 27 16.95 -3.29 -3.16
N LEU A 28 16.15 -4.35 -3.06
CA LEU A 28 16.47 -5.51 -2.23
C LEU A 28 17.73 -6.22 -2.70
N PHE A 29 17.87 -6.51 -4.00
CA PHE A 29 19.06 -7.18 -4.54
C PHE A 29 20.33 -6.34 -4.44
N GLU A 30 20.19 -5.02 -4.51
CA GLU A 30 21.32 -4.08 -4.38
C GLU A 30 21.64 -3.73 -2.91
N GLY A 31 20.86 -4.19 -1.93
CA GLY A 31 21.03 -3.84 -0.52
C GLY A 31 20.82 -2.36 -0.23
N ARG A 32 19.99 -1.67 -1.02
CA ARG A 32 19.68 -0.25 -0.80
C ARG A 32 18.77 -0.07 0.41
N SER A 33 19.20 0.76 1.36
CA SER A 33 18.35 1.22 2.47
C SER A 33 17.29 2.21 1.98
N GLY A 34 16.11 2.16 2.59
CA GLY A 34 15.05 3.17 2.44
C GLY A 34 14.92 4.06 3.68
N LEU A 35 15.81 3.91 4.66
CA LEU A 35 15.80 4.73 5.86
C LEU A 35 16.39 6.11 5.57
N GLY A 36 15.67 7.14 5.95
CA GLY A 36 16.08 8.53 5.82
C GLY A 36 15.49 9.42 6.92
N PRO A 37 15.68 10.75 6.82
CA PRO A 37 15.05 11.69 7.73
C PRO A 37 13.53 11.53 7.77
N SER A 38 12.93 11.85 8.93
CA SER A 38 11.47 11.90 9.05
C SER A 38 10.89 12.98 8.12
N PRO A 39 9.81 12.69 7.37
CA PRO A 39 9.13 13.70 6.56
C PRO A 39 8.28 14.66 7.41
N ILE A 40 8.11 14.36 8.70
CA ILE A 40 7.48 15.23 9.70
C ILE A 40 8.49 15.59 10.79
N GLU A 41 8.34 16.76 11.39
CA GLU A 41 9.15 17.17 12.52
C GLU A 41 8.84 16.30 13.74
N LEU A 42 9.88 15.79 14.39
CA LEU A 42 9.79 14.96 15.58
C LEU A 42 10.66 15.57 16.68
N PRO A 43 10.26 15.48 17.97
CA PRO A 43 10.99 16.09 19.08
C PRO A 43 12.25 15.29 19.48
N PHE A 44 12.68 14.35 18.65
CA PHE A 44 13.84 13.49 18.88
C PHE A 44 14.50 13.11 17.55
N GLU A 45 15.81 12.83 17.59
CA GLU A 45 16.56 12.35 16.43
C GLU A 45 16.16 10.91 16.08
N THR A 46 15.85 10.67 14.80
CA THR A 46 15.51 9.34 14.32
C THR A 46 15.65 9.24 12.79
N VAL A 47 15.54 8.02 12.27
CA VAL A 47 15.39 7.73 10.84
C VAL A 47 14.15 6.88 10.62
N VAL A 48 13.47 7.07 9.50
CA VAL A 48 12.23 6.38 9.15
C VAL A 48 12.29 5.77 7.76
N GLY A 49 11.54 4.70 7.57
CA GLY A 49 11.24 4.17 6.24
C GLY A 49 9.99 4.85 5.68
N ALA A 50 10.12 6.09 5.21
CA ALA A 50 9.00 6.81 4.61
C ALA A 50 8.77 6.35 3.16
N VAL A 51 7.50 6.20 2.77
CA VAL A 51 7.14 6.15 1.36
C VAL A 51 7.26 7.57 0.81
N ASP A 52 8.33 7.88 0.08
CA ASP A 52 8.52 9.19 -0.54
C ASP A 52 7.90 9.24 -1.94
N LEU A 53 6.56 9.24 -1.96
CA LEU A 53 5.76 9.30 -3.18
C LEU A 53 4.65 10.32 -2.99
N GLU A 54 4.47 11.18 -3.98
CA GLU A 54 3.27 11.98 -4.11
C GLU A 54 2.10 11.07 -4.50
N LEU A 55 1.14 10.96 -3.60
CA LEU A 55 -0.02 10.10 -3.78
C LEU A 55 -1.22 11.00 -4.07
N PRO A 56 -1.96 10.89 -5.16
CA PRO A 56 -3.14 11.74 -5.39
C PRO A 56 -4.19 11.60 -4.28
N CYS A 57 -5.03 12.62 -4.08
CA CYS A 57 -6.24 12.47 -3.27
C CYS A 57 -7.16 11.42 -3.89
N LEU A 58 -8.00 10.81 -3.05
CA LEU A 58 -9.05 9.93 -3.55
C LEU A 58 -10.09 10.73 -4.36
N PRO A 59 -10.87 10.08 -5.25
CA PRO A 59 -11.95 10.75 -5.96
C PRO A 59 -12.94 11.41 -4.99
N ALA A 60 -13.64 12.46 -5.43
CA ALA A 60 -14.54 13.26 -4.58
C ALA A 60 -15.55 12.43 -3.77
N ALA A 61 -16.08 11.34 -4.35
CA ALA A 61 -17.00 10.45 -3.66
C ALA A 61 -16.39 9.71 -2.44
N LEU A 62 -15.05 9.68 -2.37
CA LEU A 62 -14.26 9.04 -1.33
C LEU A 62 -13.37 10.02 -0.55
N GLU A 63 -13.53 11.33 -0.75
CA GLU A 63 -12.64 12.35 -0.18
C GLU A 63 -12.57 12.28 1.35
N ALA A 64 -13.68 11.99 2.02
CA ALA A 64 -13.77 11.85 3.47
C ALA A 64 -12.85 10.74 4.04
N TRP A 65 -12.35 9.84 3.19
CA TRP A 65 -11.42 8.78 3.57
C TRP A 65 -10.02 8.99 2.99
N SER A 66 -9.67 10.17 2.48
CA SER A 66 -8.41 10.46 1.76
C SER A 66 -7.18 10.66 2.68
N THR A 67 -6.99 9.76 3.66
CA THR A 67 -5.78 9.67 4.51
C THR A 67 -4.54 9.25 3.72
N ARG A 68 -3.34 9.41 4.28
CA ARG A 68 -2.12 8.86 3.65
C ARG A 68 -2.20 7.35 3.44
N THR A 69 -2.70 6.60 4.43
CA THR A 69 -2.81 5.13 4.36
C THR A 69 -3.73 4.68 3.22
N THR A 70 -4.90 5.29 3.06
CA THR A 70 -5.85 4.92 2.01
C THR A 70 -5.36 5.35 0.62
N ARG A 71 -4.61 6.45 0.52
CA ARG A 71 -3.95 6.85 -0.74
C ARG A 71 -2.84 5.88 -1.15
N ILE A 72 -2.06 5.36 -0.20
CA ILE A 72 -1.12 4.24 -0.46
C ILE A 72 -1.89 2.98 -0.92
N ALA A 73 -2.99 2.63 -0.25
CA ALA A 73 -3.81 1.49 -0.65
C ALA A 73 -4.37 1.67 -2.08
N ARG A 74 -4.79 2.89 -2.45
CA ARG A 74 -5.22 3.21 -3.81
C ARG A 74 -4.11 2.99 -4.84
N HIS A 75 -2.90 3.49 -4.57
CA HIS A 75 -1.72 3.27 -5.42
C HIS A 75 -1.42 1.77 -5.61
N LEU A 76 -1.49 0.97 -4.54
CA LEU A 76 -1.30 -0.48 -4.61
C LEU A 76 -2.37 -1.16 -5.48
N LEU A 77 -3.64 -0.73 -5.38
CA LEU A 77 -4.73 -1.27 -6.18
C LEU A 77 -4.57 -0.94 -7.68
N GLU A 78 -4.01 0.22 -8.02
CA GLU A 78 -3.68 0.56 -9.41
C GLU A 78 -2.62 -0.39 -9.99
N GLY A 79 -1.62 -0.76 -9.20
CA GLY A 79 -0.63 -1.78 -9.56
C GLY A 79 -1.18 -3.20 -9.74
N LEU A 80 -2.44 -3.45 -9.37
CA LEU A 80 -3.14 -4.73 -9.49
C LEU A 80 -4.27 -4.71 -10.54
N GLY A 81 -4.35 -3.66 -11.36
CA GLY A 81 -5.52 -3.41 -12.22
C GLY A 81 -5.88 -4.58 -13.16
N SER A 82 -4.89 -5.22 -13.78
CA SER A 82 -5.13 -6.36 -14.69
C SER A 82 -5.55 -7.62 -13.94
N GLU A 83 -4.90 -7.93 -12.82
CA GLU A 83 -5.25 -9.08 -11.98
C GLU A 83 -6.66 -8.93 -11.37
N LEU A 84 -7.02 -7.73 -10.91
CA LEU A 84 -8.36 -7.42 -10.39
C LEU A 84 -9.42 -7.46 -11.50
N THR A 85 -9.10 -7.01 -12.71
CA THR A 85 -10.00 -7.11 -13.86
C THR A 85 -10.28 -8.57 -14.20
N GLY A 86 -9.24 -9.40 -14.34
CA GLY A 86 -9.39 -10.83 -14.59
C GLY A 86 -10.14 -11.56 -13.47
N LEU A 87 -9.96 -11.16 -12.22
CA LEU A 87 -10.74 -11.67 -11.09
C LEU A 87 -12.24 -11.37 -11.25
N ARG A 88 -12.59 -10.14 -11.63
CA ARG A 88 -13.97 -9.69 -11.83
C ARG A 88 -14.63 -10.26 -13.08
N GLU A 89 -13.86 -10.57 -14.12
CA GLU A 89 -14.36 -11.27 -15.30
C GLU A 89 -14.71 -12.72 -14.98
N ARG A 90 -13.91 -13.36 -14.11
CA ARG A 90 -14.09 -14.77 -13.74
C ARG A 90 -15.12 -14.99 -12.63
N TRP A 91 -15.24 -14.07 -11.68
CA TRP A 91 -16.05 -14.25 -10.48
C TRP A 91 -17.00 -13.07 -10.25
N ARG A 92 -18.23 -13.38 -9.84
CA ARG A 92 -19.17 -12.35 -9.39
C ARG A 92 -18.66 -11.68 -8.09
N PRO A 93 -18.96 -10.40 -7.84
CA PRO A 93 -18.45 -9.66 -6.68
C PRO A 93 -18.70 -10.35 -5.32
N GLU A 94 -19.83 -11.03 -5.16
CA GLU A 94 -20.23 -11.73 -3.92
C GLU A 94 -19.34 -12.94 -3.62
N ARG A 95 -18.47 -13.34 -4.56
CA ARG A 95 -17.48 -14.41 -4.42
C ARG A 95 -16.07 -13.87 -4.15
N ILE A 96 -15.91 -12.56 -4.07
CA ILE A 96 -14.63 -11.89 -3.85
C ILE A 96 -14.65 -11.27 -2.46
N ALA A 97 -13.77 -11.73 -1.57
CA ALA A 97 -13.60 -11.14 -0.26
C ALA A 97 -12.48 -10.10 -0.27
N VAL A 98 -12.66 -9.00 0.45
CA VAL A 98 -11.60 -8.02 0.74
C VAL A 98 -11.23 -8.16 2.21
N LEU A 99 -9.98 -8.54 2.47
CA LEU A 99 -9.43 -8.65 3.81
C LEU A 99 -8.37 -7.58 3.95
N LEU A 100 -8.56 -6.65 4.88
CA LEU A 100 -7.66 -5.53 5.14
C LEU A 100 -7.16 -5.61 6.58
N GLY A 101 -5.85 -5.43 6.76
CA GLY A 101 -5.22 -5.28 8.07
C GLY A 101 -4.47 -3.96 8.13
N THR A 102 -4.67 -3.21 9.20
CA THR A 102 -3.91 -1.99 9.52
C THR A 102 -3.83 -1.84 11.03
N SER A 103 -2.68 -1.41 11.54
CA SER A 103 -2.50 -1.09 12.96
C SER A 103 -2.62 0.40 13.25
N THR A 104 -2.48 1.24 12.22
CA THR A 104 -2.46 2.71 12.36
C THR A 104 -3.69 3.37 11.75
N GLY A 105 -4.35 2.77 10.76
CA GLY A 105 -5.71 3.15 10.32
C GLY A 105 -5.94 4.63 9.94
N GLY A 106 -4.91 5.41 9.62
CA GLY A 106 -5.02 6.86 9.46
C GLY A 106 -4.64 7.67 10.70
N ALA A 107 -3.72 7.14 11.52
CA ALA A 107 -3.20 7.78 12.73
C ALA A 107 -2.77 9.24 12.50
N ASP A 108 -2.27 9.55 11.30
CA ASP A 108 -1.93 10.91 10.88
C ASP A 108 -3.08 11.89 11.05
N VAL A 109 -4.33 11.48 10.82
CA VAL A 109 -5.51 12.34 10.96
C VAL A 109 -6.06 12.33 12.38
N THR A 110 -5.96 11.20 13.09
CA THR A 110 -6.53 11.09 14.46
C THR A 110 -5.62 11.66 15.54
N GLU A 111 -4.33 11.80 15.26
CA GLU A 111 -3.31 12.30 16.19
C GLU A 111 -2.94 13.78 15.94
N GLU A 112 -3.62 14.45 15.00
CA GLU A 112 -3.57 15.92 14.88
C GLU A 112 -4.17 16.56 16.15
N ALA A 113 -3.33 17.30 16.89
CA ALA A 113 -3.66 17.98 18.14
C ALA A 113 -3.98 19.47 17.94
#